data_AF-A0A960B2N2-F1
#
_entry.id   AF-A0A960B2N2-F1
#
_cell.length_a   1.000
_cell.length_b   1.000
_cell.length_c   1.000
_cell.angle_alpha   90.00
_cell.angle_beta   90.00
_cell.angle_gamma   90.00
#
_symmetry.space_group_name_H-M   'P 1'
#
loop_
_entity.id
_entity.type
_entity.pdbx_description
1 polymer ?
#
loop_
_entity_poly.entity_id
_entity_poly.type
_entity_poly.pdbx_seq_one_letter_code
_entity_poly.pdbx_strand_id
1 'polypeptide(L)'
;STVTPPRHARAREPVAESHGPGATGGGHHVDGWMATHDRSVPPFDPNLPPDPHRLPPPTEWFSPHAERHLLDRPKFCPMCGSSLDGGLTSEWWVAEERVFLTWCASCRWTGNVVLFDRAIIEEPEH
;
A
#
# COMPACT_ATOMS: atom_id res chain seq x y z
N SER A 1 -29.33 38.07 -27.98
CA SER A 1 -29.10 36.81 -28.70
C SER A 1 -29.12 35.67 -27.71
N THR A 2 -30.15 34.84 -27.76
CA THR A 2 -30.38 33.72 -26.84
C THR A 2 -29.78 32.46 -27.45
N VAL A 3 -28.82 31.82 -26.77
CA VAL A 3 -28.16 30.60 -27.24
C VAL A 3 -28.97 29.38 -26.76
N THR A 4 -29.50 28.61 -27.71
CA THR A 4 -30.17 27.33 -27.44
C THR A 4 -29.13 26.22 -27.25
N PRO A 5 -29.21 25.39 -26.21
CA PRO A 5 -28.29 24.25 -26.05
C PRO A 5 -28.69 23.07 -26.96
N PRO A 6 -27.72 22.22 -27.37
CA PRO A 6 -28.01 21.08 -28.23
C PRO A 6 -28.73 19.96 -27.47
N ARG A 7 -29.66 19.28 -28.16
CA ARG A 7 -30.41 18.12 -27.64
C ARG A 7 -29.47 16.92 -27.53
N HIS A 8 -29.35 16.35 -26.33
CA HIS A 8 -28.65 15.08 -26.11
C HIS A 8 -29.38 13.93 -26.82
N ALA A 9 -28.68 13.23 -27.71
CA ALA A 9 -29.14 11.95 -28.25
C ALA A 9 -29.12 10.90 -27.14
N ARG A 10 -30.23 10.18 -26.95
CA ARG A 10 -30.30 9.06 -25.99
C ARG A 10 -29.35 7.95 -26.42
N ALA A 11 -28.44 7.55 -25.52
CA ALA A 11 -27.64 6.35 -25.66
C ALA A 11 -28.56 5.11 -25.69
N ARG A 12 -28.30 4.18 -26.60
CA ARG A 12 -28.96 2.87 -26.63
C ARG A 12 -28.46 2.03 -25.46
N GLU A 13 -29.39 1.35 -24.77
CA GLU A 13 -29.08 0.37 -23.72
C GLU A 13 -28.30 -0.82 -24.30
N PRO A 14 -27.28 -1.35 -23.59
CA PRO A 14 -26.62 -2.58 -24.00
C PRO A 14 -27.50 -3.80 -23.69
N VAL A 15 -27.59 -4.69 -24.67
CA VAL A 15 -28.25 -6.00 -24.57
C VAL A 15 -27.47 -6.87 -23.58
N ALA A 16 -28.18 -7.45 -22.61
CA ALA A 16 -27.64 -8.44 -21.69
C ALA A 16 -27.35 -9.74 -22.43
N GLU A 17 -26.07 -10.07 -22.58
CA GLU A 17 -25.62 -11.36 -23.10
C GLU A 17 -25.58 -12.38 -21.96
N SER A 18 -26.27 -13.50 -22.15
CA SER A 18 -26.45 -14.57 -21.18
C SER A 18 -25.13 -15.32 -20.92
N HIS A 19 -24.78 -15.47 -19.65
CA HIS A 19 -23.62 -16.25 -19.21
C HIS A 19 -23.87 -17.77 -19.40
N GLY A 20 -23.06 -18.42 -20.24
CA GLY A 20 -22.89 -19.87 -20.23
C GLY A 20 -21.84 -20.30 -19.17
N PRO A 21 -21.93 -21.51 -18.61
CA PRO A 21 -20.96 -21.98 -17.63
C PRO A 21 -19.80 -22.68 -18.35
N GLY A 22 -18.55 -22.24 -18.12
CA GLY A 22 -17.39 -22.97 -18.63
C GLY A 22 -16.09 -22.17 -18.64
N ALA A 23 -15.46 -22.04 -17.48
CA ALA A 23 -14.02 -21.79 -17.42
C ALA A 23 -13.45 -22.46 -16.15
N THR A 24 -13.04 -23.71 -16.29
CA THR A 24 -12.14 -24.38 -15.36
C THR A 24 -10.83 -23.60 -15.32
N GLY A 25 -10.62 -22.82 -14.26
CA GLY A 25 -9.35 -22.15 -13.99
C GLY A 25 -8.27 -23.21 -13.70
N GLY A 26 -7.32 -23.36 -14.62
CA GLY A 26 -6.13 -24.17 -14.41
C GLY A 26 -5.23 -23.50 -13.39
N GLY A 27 -5.10 -24.12 -12.21
CA GLY A 27 -4.08 -23.75 -11.24
C GLY A 27 -2.71 -24.17 -11.76
N HIS A 28 -1.83 -23.21 -12.02
CA HIS A 28 -0.41 -23.50 -12.23
C HIS A 28 0.19 -23.92 -10.88
N HIS A 29 0.43 -25.22 -10.72
CA HIS A 29 1.19 -25.74 -9.59
C HIS A 29 2.65 -25.32 -9.79
N VAL A 30 3.13 -24.40 -8.94
CA VAL A 30 4.54 -24.01 -8.89
C VAL A 30 5.22 -24.81 -7.78
N ASP A 31 6.04 -25.79 -8.15
CA ASP A 31 6.81 -26.59 -7.18
C ASP A 31 8.12 -25.89 -6.81
N GLY A 32 8.49 -25.96 -5.53
CA GLY A 32 9.77 -25.46 -4.99
C GLY A 32 9.64 -24.24 -4.09
N TRP A 33 10.77 -23.64 -3.72
CA TRP A 33 10.87 -22.55 -2.73
C TRP A 33 10.06 -21.28 -3.07
N MET A 34 9.57 -21.13 -4.30
CA MET A 34 8.62 -20.06 -4.68
C MET A 34 7.19 -20.31 -4.19
N ALA A 35 6.86 -21.53 -3.75
CA ALA A 35 5.54 -21.88 -3.19
C ALA A 35 5.24 -21.20 -1.84
N THR A 36 6.26 -20.70 -1.13
CA THR A 36 6.08 -19.98 0.14
C THR A 36 5.72 -18.50 -0.05
N HIS A 37 5.67 -18.01 -1.29
CA HIS A 37 5.31 -16.64 -1.63
C HIS A 37 3.92 -16.54 -2.26
N ASP A 38 2.94 -17.23 -1.68
CA ASP A 38 1.54 -16.90 -1.98
C ASP A 38 1.26 -15.46 -1.50
N ARG A 39 1.11 -14.55 -2.46
CA ARG A 39 0.74 -13.15 -2.24
C ARG A 39 -0.78 -12.94 -2.26
N SER A 40 -1.57 -14.02 -2.35
CA SER A 40 -3.01 -13.92 -2.28
C SER A 40 -3.42 -13.36 -0.92
N VAL A 41 -4.22 -12.29 -0.94
CA VAL A 41 -4.81 -11.74 0.29
C VAL A 41 -6.02 -12.63 0.61
N PRO A 42 -6.07 -13.29 1.78
CA PRO A 42 -7.22 -14.10 2.13
C PRO A 42 -8.50 -13.27 2.09
N PRO A 43 -9.64 -13.86 1.68
CA PRO A 43 -10.92 -13.16 1.66
C PRO A 43 -11.23 -12.58 3.06
N PHE A 44 -11.89 -11.43 3.08
CA PHE A 44 -12.27 -10.78 4.33
C PHE A 44 -13.12 -11.72 5.21
N ASP A 45 -12.64 -12.06 6.40
CA ASP A 45 -13.44 -12.75 7.43
C ASP A 45 -13.99 -11.70 8.41
N PRO A 46 -15.32 -11.50 8.47
CA PRO A 46 -15.93 -10.54 9.38
C PRO A 46 -15.82 -10.93 10.87
N ASN A 47 -15.43 -12.17 11.20
CA ASN A 47 -15.30 -12.65 12.57
C ASN A 47 -13.89 -12.50 13.13
N LEU A 48 -12.89 -12.28 12.29
CA LEU A 48 -11.53 -11.97 12.74
C LEU A 48 -11.44 -10.50 13.17
N PRO A 49 -10.61 -10.19 14.18
CA PRO A 49 -10.23 -8.81 14.44
C PRO A 49 -9.69 -8.18 13.15
N PRO A 50 -10.07 -6.92 12.83
CA PRO A 50 -9.55 -6.26 11.64
C PRO A 50 -8.03 -6.20 11.72
N ASP A 51 -7.36 -6.80 10.74
CA ASP A 51 -5.92 -6.71 10.60
C ASP A 51 -5.52 -5.23 10.45
N PRO A 52 -4.73 -4.65 11.38
CA PRO A 52 -4.32 -3.26 11.31
C PRO A 52 -3.42 -2.96 10.11
N HIS A 53 -2.88 -3.99 9.45
CA HIS A 53 -2.01 -3.90 8.28
C HIS A 53 -2.66 -4.43 7.01
N ARG A 54 -3.99 -4.57 7.00
CA ARG A 54 -4.72 -5.05 5.83
C ARG A 54 -4.51 -4.12 4.63
N LEU A 55 -3.97 -4.67 3.56
CA LEU A 55 -3.84 -3.95 2.30
C LEU A 55 -5.22 -3.77 1.63
N PRO A 56 -5.49 -2.61 1.01
CA PRO A 56 -6.67 -2.43 0.19
C PRO A 56 -6.61 -3.33 -1.07
N PRO A 57 -7.77 -3.72 -1.63
CA PRO A 57 -7.84 -4.48 -2.87
C PRO A 57 -6.98 -3.86 -4.00
N PRO A 58 -6.35 -4.68 -4.88
CA PRO A 58 -5.51 -4.17 -5.99
C PRO A 58 -6.22 -3.21 -6.94
N THR A 59 -7.55 -3.25 -6.98
CA THR A 59 -8.40 -2.37 -7.82
C THR A 59 -8.57 -0.97 -7.24
N GLU A 60 -8.18 -0.72 -5.99
CA GLU A 60 -8.27 0.61 -5.38
C GLU A 60 -7.07 1.48 -5.74
N TRP A 61 -7.33 2.76 -5.99
CA TRP A 61 -6.34 3.72 -6.47
C TRP A 61 -5.11 3.89 -5.54
N PHE A 62 -5.28 3.63 -4.24
CA PHE A 62 -4.20 3.74 -3.24
C PHE A 62 -3.42 2.43 -3.03
N SER A 63 -3.85 1.30 -3.59
CA SER A 63 -3.27 -0.01 -3.30
C SER A 63 -1.75 -0.12 -3.56
N PRO A 64 -1.20 0.40 -4.68
CA PRO A 64 0.25 0.40 -4.89
C PRO A 64 1.05 1.22 -3.85
N HIS A 65 0.43 2.24 -3.26
CA HIS A 65 1.04 3.11 -2.25
C HIS A 65 0.91 2.52 -0.85
N ALA A 66 -0.18 1.80 -0.55
CA ALA A 66 -0.39 1.12 0.72
C ALA A 66 0.68 0.04 1.00
N GLU A 67 1.01 -0.77 -0.02
CA GLU A 67 2.05 -1.80 0.12
C GLU A 67 3.42 -1.15 0.40
N ARG A 68 3.79 -0.12 -0.37
CA ARG A 68 5.03 0.63 -0.16
C ARG A 68 5.06 1.35 1.18
N HIS A 69 3.93 1.85 1.69
CA HIS A 69 3.84 2.41 3.03
C HIS A 69 4.25 1.38 4.09
N LEU A 70 3.66 0.18 4.06
CA LEU A 70 3.95 -0.85 5.07
C LEU A 70 5.40 -1.34 5.02
N LEU A 71 5.99 -1.41 3.82
CA LEU A 71 7.38 -1.83 3.65
C LEU A 71 8.37 -0.77 4.13
N ASP A 72 8.13 0.49 3.80
CA ASP A 72 9.11 1.55 3.99
C ASP A 72 8.95 2.29 5.33
N ARG A 73 7.81 2.12 6.02
CA ARG A 73 7.57 2.72 7.35
C ARG A 73 8.68 2.30 8.32
N PRO A 74 9.38 3.26 8.97
CA PRO A 74 10.36 2.95 10.01
C PRO A 74 9.79 2.06 11.12
N LYS A 75 10.45 0.93 11.37
CA LYS A 75 10.05 -0.05 12.40
C LYS A 75 10.77 0.15 13.73
N PHE A 76 11.97 0.73 13.69
CA PHE A 76 12.83 0.95 14.85
C PHE A 76 13.32 2.40 14.93
N CYS A 77 13.48 2.90 16.14
CA CYS A 77 13.97 4.26 16.38
C CYS A 77 15.47 4.36 16.03
N PRO A 78 15.89 5.35 15.21
CA PRO A 78 17.30 5.52 14.85
C PRO A 78 18.17 5.98 16.04
N MET A 79 17.57 6.56 17.09
CA MET A 79 18.31 7.00 18.27
C MET A 79 18.55 5.91 19.32
N CYS A 80 17.59 5.00 19.51
CA CYS A 80 17.66 4.02 20.61
C CYS A 80 17.36 2.57 20.21
N GLY A 81 17.07 2.29 18.94
CA GLY A 81 16.79 0.96 18.42
C GLY A 81 15.46 0.32 18.89
N SER A 82 14.69 0.97 19.76
CA SER A 82 13.40 0.45 20.23
C SER A 82 12.35 0.41 19.11
N SER A 83 11.39 -0.53 19.19
CA SER A 83 10.25 -0.59 18.26
C SER A 83 9.45 0.72 18.25
N LEU A 84 8.97 1.10 17.07
CA LEU A 84 8.10 2.26 16.85
C LEU A 84 6.60 1.90 16.85
N ASP A 85 6.22 0.65 17.12
CA ASP A 85 4.80 0.26 17.11
C ASP A 85 3.97 0.95 18.21
N GLY A 86 4.60 1.35 19.32
CA GLY A 86 3.99 2.21 20.35
C GLY A 86 4.20 3.71 20.13
N GLY A 87 4.85 4.09 19.03
CA GLY A 87 5.13 5.47 18.65
C GLY A 87 4.12 6.04 17.66
N LEU A 88 4.51 7.12 17.00
CA LEU A 88 3.77 7.69 15.87
C LEU A 88 4.67 7.64 14.64
N THR A 89 4.13 7.15 13.52
CA THR A 89 4.78 7.24 12.21
C THR A 89 3.74 7.67 11.18
N SER A 90 3.85 8.90 10.68
CA SER A 90 2.95 9.46 9.67
C SER A 90 3.72 9.82 8.41
N GLU A 91 3.20 9.39 7.26
CA GLU A 91 3.79 9.69 5.95
C GLU A 91 3.24 11.02 5.41
N TRP A 92 4.12 11.84 4.83
CA TRP A 92 3.76 12.92 3.92
C TRP A 92 4.73 12.98 2.73
N TRP A 93 4.39 13.83 1.77
CA TRP A 93 5.13 13.96 0.52
C TRP A 93 5.65 15.38 0.34
N VAL A 94 6.90 15.50 -0.10
CA VAL A 94 7.51 16.76 -0.56
C VAL A 94 7.96 16.53 -2.00
N ALA A 95 7.19 17.05 -2.96
CA ALA A 95 7.32 16.67 -4.37
C ALA A 95 7.25 15.14 -4.55
N GLU A 96 8.34 14.51 -4.99
CA GLU A 96 8.44 13.06 -5.21
C GLU A 96 9.02 12.33 -3.98
N GLU A 97 9.48 13.06 -2.96
CA GLU A 97 10.10 12.51 -1.77
C GLU A 97 9.07 12.09 -0.72
N ARG A 98 9.27 10.88 -0.18
CA ARG A 98 8.48 10.35 0.93
C ARG A 98 9.19 10.63 2.24
N VAL A 99 8.46 11.25 3.16
CA VAL A 99 8.99 11.63 4.46
C VAL A 99 8.10 11.05 5.55
N PHE A 100 8.71 10.44 6.55
CA PHE A 100 8.02 9.87 7.71
C PHE A 100 8.29 10.73 8.95
N LEU A 101 7.27 11.47 9.39
CA LEU A 101 7.29 12.08 10.72
C LEU A 101 7.17 10.98 11.76
N THR A 102 8.19 10.87 12.60
CA THR A 102 8.33 9.78 13.54
C THR A 102 8.50 10.32 14.96
N TRP A 103 7.81 9.70 15.92
CA TRP A 103 8.00 9.91 17.35
C TRP A 103 8.18 8.56 18.05
N CYS A 104 9.21 8.46 18.90
CA CYS A 104 9.51 7.26 19.67
C CYS A 104 8.99 7.36 21.11
N ALA A 105 8.13 6.41 21.51
CA ALA A 105 7.63 6.35 22.88
C ALA A 105 8.68 5.98 23.94
N SER A 106 9.78 5.31 23.53
CA SER A 106 10.84 4.86 24.44
C SER A 106 11.78 6.00 24.84
N CYS A 107 12.43 6.64 23.85
CA CYS A 107 13.42 7.69 24.10
C CYS A 107 12.91 9.11 23.86
N ARG A 108 11.64 9.28 23.45
CA ARG A 108 10.99 10.56 23.14
C ARG A 108 11.59 11.32 21.95
N TRP A 109 12.48 10.69 21.18
CA TRP A 109 12.99 11.27 19.95
C TRP A 109 11.84 11.58 18.98
N THR A 110 11.93 12.73 18.33
CA THR A 110 11.03 13.15 17.24
C THR A 110 11.88 13.57 16.05
N GLY A 111 11.52 13.15 14.85
CA GLY A 111 12.22 13.58 13.65
C GLY A 111 11.59 13.06 12.37
N ASN A 112 12.14 13.53 11.27
CA ASN A 112 11.75 13.10 9.93
C ASN A 112 12.73 12.00 9.47
N VAL A 113 12.19 10.91 8.96
CA VAL A 113 12.96 9.87 8.28
C VAL A 113 12.65 9.96 6.79
N VAL A 114 13.68 10.10 5.97
CA VAL A 114 13.59 10.11 4.51
C VAL A 114 14.17 8.83 3.96
N LEU A 115 13.58 8.31 2.88
CA LEU A 115 14.13 7.17 2.16
C LEU A 115 15.18 7.64 1.16
N PHE A 116 16.25 6.87 0.99
CA PHE A 116 17.23 7.06 -0.06
C PHE A 116 17.53 5.71 -0.71
N ASP A 117 17.74 5.70 -2.03
CA ASP A 117 18.12 4.48 -2.75
C ASP A 117 19.53 4.02 -2.39
N ARG A 118 20.41 4.97 -2.02
CA ARG A 118 21.80 4.73 -1.65
C ARG A 118 22.32 5.81 -0.72
N ALA A 119 23.00 5.40 0.36
CA ALA A 119 23.81 6.28 1.18
C ALA A 119 25.28 5.83 1.14
N ILE A 120 26.18 6.81 1.10
CA ILE A 120 27.61 6.62 1.29
C ILE A 120 27.95 7.35 2.59
N ILE A 121 28.45 6.61 3.57
CA ILE A 121 28.82 7.14 4.89
C ILE A 121 30.29 6.79 5.11
N GLU A 122 31.08 7.76 5.56
CA GLU A 122 32.48 7.57 5.95
C GLU A 122 32.55 7.55 7.47
N GLU A 123 33.19 6.52 8.02
CA GLU A 123 33.47 6.42 9.45
C GLU A 123 34.85 7.03 9.72
N PRO A 124 34.97 8.05 10.60
CA PRO A 124 36.28 8.61 10.94
C PRO A 124 37.14 7.57 11.68
N GLU A 125 38.47 7.70 11.55
CA GLU A 125 39.41 6.95 12.39
C GLU A 125 39.19 7.36 13.87
N HIS A 126 39.11 6.37 14.76
CA HIS A 126 38.85 6.53 16.19
C HIS A 126 40.13 6.51 17.02
#